data_AF-A0A0N8PS36-F1
#
_entry.id   AF-A0A0N8PS36-F1
#
_cell.length_a   1.000
_cell.length_b   1.000
_cell.length_c   1.000
_cell.angle_alpha   90.00
_cell.angle_beta   90.00
_cell.angle_gamma   90.00
#
_symmetry.space_group_name_H-M   'P 1'
#
loop_
_entity.id
_entity.type
_entity.pdbx_description
1 polymer ?
#
loop_
_entity_poly.entity_id
_entity_poly.type
_entity_poly.pdbx_seq_one_letter_code
_entity_poly.pdbx_strand_id
1 'polypeptide(L)'
;MIWNYRVFRESDDEYVIREVFYSDDGTVLACAAQPAELVGQSTDELARLLEDFQAALQLPVLTLDDIPPPEQRPPSHERAPSVRQGDIRAALGLHEGAASRRDAGK
;
A
#
# COMPACT_ATOMS: atom_id res chain seq x y z
N MET A 1 -9.70 -8.77 4.48
CA MET A 1 -9.53 -7.61 3.58
C MET A 1 -9.53 -8.10 2.15
N ILE A 2 -10.46 -7.59 1.34
CA ILE A 2 -10.61 -7.98 -0.06
C ILE A 2 -10.36 -6.73 -0.90
N TRP A 3 -9.60 -6.88 -1.99
CA TRP A 3 -9.46 -5.84 -3.00
C TRP A 3 -10.18 -6.29 -4.26
N ASN A 4 -10.82 -5.35 -4.96
CA ASN A 4 -11.53 -5.64 -6.20
C ASN A 4 -11.53 -4.41 -7.11
N TYR A 5 -11.83 -4.60 -8.39
CA TYR A 5 -11.95 -3.50 -9.35
C TYR A 5 -13.37 -2.96 -9.39
N ARG A 6 -13.50 -1.63 -9.46
CA ARG A 6 -14.78 -0.93 -9.62
C ARG A 6 -14.68 0.16 -10.67
N VAL A 7 -15.77 0.37 -11.38
CA VAL A 7 -15.92 1.50 -12.29
C VAL A 7 -16.27 2.74 -11.48
N PHE A 8 -15.57 3.83 -11.75
CA PHE A 8 -15.83 5.16 -11.22
C PHE A 8 -16.24 6.09 -12.35
N ARG A 9 -17.19 6.98 -12.05
CA ARG A 9 -17.47 8.15 -12.86
C ARG A 9 -16.79 9.37 -12.25
N GLU A 10 -15.88 9.99 -12.98
CA GLU A 10 -15.15 11.17 -12.55
C GLU A 10 -15.90 12.48 -12.89
N SER A 11 -15.36 13.61 -12.44
CA SER A 11 -16.00 14.92 -12.54
C SER A 11 -16.27 15.38 -13.98
N ASP A 12 -15.49 14.88 -14.94
CA ASP A 12 -15.61 15.21 -16.36
C ASP A 12 -16.50 14.22 -17.14
N ASP A 13 -17.30 13.41 -16.43
CA ASP A 13 -18.14 12.31 -16.98
C ASP A 13 -17.32 11.19 -17.65
N GLU A 14 -16.02 11.13 -17.37
CA GLU A 14 -15.13 10.04 -17.77
C GLU A 14 -15.29 8.83 -16.85
N TYR A 15 -15.22 7.63 -17.42
CA TYR A 15 -15.32 6.38 -16.69
C TYR A 15 -13.96 5.71 -16.60
N VAL A 16 -13.53 5.40 -15.37
CA VAL A 16 -12.25 4.74 -15.11
C VAL A 16 -12.47 3.52 -14.22
N ILE A 17 -11.56 2.56 -14.27
CA ILE A 17 -11.54 1.44 -13.32
C ILE A 17 -10.48 1.74 -12.26
N ARG A 18 -10.81 1.56 -10.98
CA ARG A 18 -9.89 1.72 -9.84
C ARG A 18 -9.94 0.48 -8.95
N GLU A 19 -8.83 0.23 -8.27
CA GLU A 19 -8.77 -0.76 -7.20
C GLU A 19 -9.46 -0.21 -5.95
N VAL A 20 -10.36 -1.00 -5.37
CA VAL A 20 -11.14 -0.65 -4.19
C VAL A 20 -10.86 -1.66 -3.09
N PHE A 21 -10.57 -1.17 -1.89
CA PHE A 21 -10.28 -1.95 -0.70
C PHE A 21 -11.53 -2.03 0.15
N TYR A 22 -11.90 -3.26 0.52
CA TYR A 22 -13.06 -3.55 1.36
C TYR A 22 -12.65 -4.16 2.70
N SER A 23 -13.40 -3.83 3.75
CA SER A 23 -13.39 -4.59 5.01
C SER A 23 -14.07 -5.95 4.83
N ASP A 24 -13.95 -6.81 5.83
CA ASP A 24 -14.50 -8.17 5.79
C ASP A 24 -16.03 -8.21 5.76
N ASP A 25 -16.70 -7.11 6.13
CA ASP A 25 -18.16 -6.93 6.04
C ASP A 25 -18.61 -6.38 4.67
N GLY A 26 -17.68 -6.10 3.75
CA GLY A 26 -17.96 -5.55 2.42
C GLY A 26 -18.10 -4.02 2.38
N THR A 27 -17.81 -3.32 3.47
CA THR A 27 -17.76 -1.85 3.47
C THR A 27 -16.53 -1.36 2.70
N VAL A 28 -16.69 -0.32 1.87
CA VAL A 28 -15.56 0.32 1.16
C VAL A 28 -14.70 1.08 2.17
N LEU A 29 -13.40 0.81 2.19
CA LEU A 29 -12.43 1.45 3.07
C LEU A 29 -11.62 2.53 2.35
N ALA A 30 -11.24 2.27 1.10
CA ALA A 30 -10.41 3.17 0.30
C ALA A 30 -10.43 2.75 -1.17
N CYS A 31 -9.90 3.60 -2.06
CA CYS A 31 -9.57 3.23 -3.42
C CYS A 31 -8.18 3.74 -3.83
N ALA A 32 -7.61 3.18 -4.89
CA ALA A 32 -6.38 3.69 -5.49
C ALA A 32 -6.59 5.11 -6.02
N ALA A 33 -5.56 5.96 -5.84
CA ALA A 33 -5.58 7.37 -6.25
C ALA A 33 -5.47 7.55 -7.77
N GLN A 34 -4.90 6.58 -8.48
CA GLN A 34 -4.85 6.56 -9.94
C GLN A 34 -5.74 5.43 -10.49
N PRO A 35 -6.24 5.55 -11.73
CA PRO A 35 -6.87 4.45 -12.44
C PRO A 35 -5.96 3.21 -12.49
N ALA A 36 -6.57 2.04 -12.54
CA ALA A 36 -5.85 0.78 -12.71
C ALA A 36 -5.24 0.70 -14.12
N GLU A 37 -3.97 0.34 -14.19
CA GLU A 37 -3.27 0.11 -15.46
C GLU A 37 -3.36 -1.37 -15.86
N LEU A 38 -3.47 -1.63 -17.16
CA LEU A 38 -3.51 -2.99 -17.70
C LEU A 38 -2.09 -3.51 -17.93
N VAL A 39 -1.44 -4.02 -16.87
CA VAL A 39 -0.06 -4.49 -16.90
C VAL A 39 0.04 -5.88 -16.25
N GLY A 40 0.85 -6.77 -16.83
CA GLY A 40 1.12 -8.10 -16.30
C GLY A 40 2.46 -8.64 -16.80
N GLN A 41 3.00 -9.65 -16.13
CA GLN A 41 4.27 -10.31 -16.49
C GLN A 41 4.08 -11.44 -17.52
N SER A 42 2.82 -11.79 -17.82
CA SER A 42 2.46 -12.77 -18.85
C SER A 42 1.11 -12.45 -19.50
N THR A 43 0.82 -13.13 -20.62
CA THR A 43 -0.48 -13.03 -21.29
C THR A 43 -1.62 -13.61 -20.45
N ASP A 44 -1.36 -14.64 -19.64
CA ASP A 44 -2.36 -15.22 -18.74
C ASP A 44 -2.75 -14.26 -17.61
N GLU A 45 -1.77 -13.52 -17.08
CA GLU A 45 -2.03 -12.48 -16.08
C GLU A 45 -2.85 -11.33 -16.67
N LEU A 46 -2.50 -10.91 -17.89
CA LEU A 46 -3.25 -9.88 -18.62
C LEU A 46 -4.70 -10.32 -18.91
N ALA A 47 -4.91 -11.59 -19.27
CA ALA A 47 -6.23 -12.14 -19.52
C ALA A 47 -7.10 -12.14 -18.25
N ARG A 48 -6.54 -12.56 -17.11
CA ARG A 48 -7.25 -12.49 -15.82
C ARG A 48 -7.60 -11.06 -15.44
N LEU A 49 -6.69 -10.12 -15.64
CA LEU A 49 -6.94 -8.71 -15.37
C LEU A 49 -8.08 -8.15 -16.24
N LEU A 50 -8.16 -8.56 -17.51
CA LEU A 50 -9.29 -8.22 -18.39
C LEU A 50 -10.61 -8.84 -17.91
N GLU A 51 -10.60 -10.09 -17.43
CA GLU A 51 -11.78 -10.73 -16.84
C GLU A 51 -12.26 -9.98 -15.59
N ASP A 52 -11.32 -9.57 -14.72
CA ASP A 52 -11.63 -8.80 -13.52
C ASP A 52 -12.20 -7.40 -13.87
N PHE A 53 -11.66 -6.74 -14.90
CA PHE A 53 -12.21 -5.48 -15.41
C PHE A 53 -13.61 -5.67 -16.01
N GLN A 54 -13.82 -6.78 -16.73
CA GLN A 54 -15.13 -7.10 -17.28
C GLN A 54 -16.15 -7.36 -16.16
N ALA A 55 -15.74 -8.02 -15.08
CA ALA A 55 -16.57 -8.22 -13.90
C ALA A 55 -16.92 -6.88 -13.23
N ALA A 56 -15.97 -5.94 -13.16
CA ALA A 56 -16.20 -4.60 -12.60
C ALA A 56 -17.29 -3.82 -13.36
N LEU A 57 -17.39 -3.99 -14.68
CA LEU A 57 -18.43 -3.36 -15.52
C LEU A 57 -19.86 -3.84 -15.20
N GLN A 58 -20.02 -4.99 -14.53
CA GLN A 58 -21.33 -5.52 -14.13
C GLN A 58 -21.76 -5.03 -12.74
N LEU A 59 -20.89 -4.29 -12.04
CA LEU A 59 -21.15 -3.77 -10.71
C LEU A 59 -21.61 -2.31 -10.77
N PRO A 60 -22.30 -1.80 -9.72
CA PRO A 60 -22.70 -0.40 -9.66
C PRO A 60 -21.51 0.55 -9.83
N VAL A 61 -21.69 1.59 -10.65
CA VAL A 61 -20.70 2.65 -10.82
C VAL A 61 -20.62 3.49 -9.54
N LEU A 62 -19.41 3.80 -9.10
CA LEU A 62 -19.13 4.63 -7.93
C LEU A 62 -18.67 6.03 -8.34
N THR A 63 -18.68 6.97 -7.41
CA THR A 63 -17.96 8.25 -7.50
C THR A 63 -16.97 8.37 -6.36
N LEU A 64 -16.08 9.37 -6.40
CA LEU A 64 -15.17 9.61 -5.28
C LEU A 64 -15.89 10.04 -3.99
N ASP A 65 -17.12 10.55 -4.08
CA ASP A 65 -17.95 10.87 -2.93
C ASP A 65 -18.43 9.61 -2.17
N ASP A 66 -18.45 8.44 -2.83
CA ASP A 66 -18.77 7.15 -2.20
C ASP A 66 -17.61 6.59 -1.37
N ILE A 67 -16.41 7.18 -1.48
CA ILE A 67 -15.21 6.72 -0.78
C ILE A 67 -15.11 7.47 0.55
N PRO A 68 -14.95 6.76 1.68
CA PRO A 68 -14.79 7.45 2.96
C PRO A 68 -13.55 8.35 2.90
N PRO A 69 -13.62 9.54 3.52
CA PRO A 69 -12.47 10.42 3.59
C PRO A 69 -11.32 9.66 4.26
N PRO A 70 -10.07 9.88 3.82
CA PRO A 70 -8.93 9.26 4.48
C PRO A 70 -9.02 9.61 5.97
N GLU A 71 -9.01 8.59 6.83
CA GLU A 71 -8.90 8.81 8.26
C GLU A 71 -7.70 9.74 8.45
N GLN A 72 -7.96 10.96 8.93
CA GLN A 72 -6.89 11.88 9.28
C GLN A 72 -6.05 11.12 10.27
N ARG A 73 -4.82 10.74 9.87
CA ARG A 73 -3.86 10.14 10.80
C ARG A 73 -3.96 10.99 12.06
N PRO A 74 -4.23 10.40 13.24
CA PRO A 74 -4.14 11.17 14.47
C PRO A 74 -2.80 11.92 14.40
N PRO A 75 -2.79 13.24 14.70
CA PRO A 75 -1.57 14.03 14.60
C PRO A 75 -0.49 13.20 15.26
N SER A 76 0.56 12.86 14.49
CA SER A 76 1.66 12.03 14.97
C SER A 76 1.92 12.46 16.40
N HIS A 77 1.58 11.61 17.39
CA HIS A 77 1.91 11.90 18.78
C HIS A 77 3.35 12.40 18.73
N GLU A 78 3.58 13.62 19.24
CA GLU A 78 4.90 14.25 19.26
C GLU A 78 5.91 13.14 19.44
N ARG A 79 6.74 12.91 18.42
CA ARG A 79 7.73 11.83 18.45
C ARG A 79 8.40 11.93 19.80
N ALA A 80 8.18 10.94 20.67
CA ALA A 80 9.00 10.79 21.87
C ALA A 80 10.45 10.93 21.39
N PRO A 81 11.29 11.70 22.10
CA PRO A 81 12.59 12.12 21.59
C PRO A 81 13.30 10.94 20.96
N SER A 82 13.60 11.05 19.67
CA SER A 82 14.20 9.95 18.91
C SER A 82 15.51 9.58 19.58
N VAL A 83 15.54 8.45 20.27
CA VAL A 83 16.75 7.94 20.90
C VAL A 83 17.74 7.64 19.77
N ARG A 84 18.94 8.22 19.85
CA ARG A 84 19.95 8.01 18.80
C ARG A 84 20.35 6.54 18.82
N GLN A 85 20.60 5.97 17.65
CA GLN A 85 20.96 4.56 17.50
C GLN A 85 22.14 4.14 18.40
N GLY A 86 23.09 5.06 18.67
CA GLY A 86 24.20 4.84 19.59
C GLY A 86 23.78 4.66 21.05
N ASP A 87 22.77 5.40 21.52
CA ASP A 87 22.27 5.34 22.89
C ASP A 87 21.51 4.02 23.14
N ILE A 88 20.80 3.52 22.12
CA ILE A 88 20.13 2.21 22.16
C ILE A 88 21.17 1.09 22.27
N ARG A 89 22.25 1.14 21.49
CA ARG A 89 23.30 0.11 21.53
C ARG A 89 24.02 0.08 22.87
N ALA A 90 24.29 1.25 23.46
CA ALA A 90 24.89 1.37 24.77
C ALA A 90 23.96 0.83 25.88
N ALA A 91 22.68 1.19 25.86
CA ALA A 91 21.69 0.70 26.82
C ALA A 91 21.48 -0.82 26.73
N LEU A 92 21.62 -1.40 25.53
CA LEU A 92 21.50 -2.84 25.29
C LEU A 92 22.82 -3.61 25.43
N GLY A 93 23.92 -2.95 25.78
CA GLY A 93 25.23 -3.59 25.99
C GLY A 93 25.86 -4.22 24.74
N LEU A 94 25.47 -3.75 23.55
CA LEU A 94 25.91 -4.32 22.28
C LEU A 94 27.22 -3.66 21.83
N HIS A 95 28.35 -4.15 22.34
CA HIS A 95 29.68 -3.70 21.89
C HIS A 95 30.06 -4.32 20.53
N GLU A 96 30.61 -3.51 19.63
CA GLU A 96 31.16 -3.98 18.35
C GLU A 96 32.24 -5.04 18.59
N GLY A 97 32.07 -6.19 17.94
CA GLY A 97 33.07 -7.25 17.94
C GLY A 97 34.37 -6.74 17.33
N ALA A 98 35.39 -6.60 18.16
CA ALA A 98 36.77 -6.43 17.73
C ALA A 98 37.28 -7.73 17.09
N ALA A 99 37.34 -7.79 15.76
CA ALA A 99 38.10 -8.81 15.05
C ALA A 99 39.56 -8.34 14.83
N SER A 100 40.35 -8.55 15.88
CA SER A 100 41.77 -8.92 15.94
C SER A 100 42.62 -8.77 14.65
N ARG A 101 43.60 -7.85 14.69
CA ARG A 101 44.87 -8.00 13.96
C ARG A 101 45.59 -9.24 14.49
N ARG A 102 46.04 -10.12 13.59
CA ARG A 102 47.24 -10.94 13.83
C ARG A 102 48.23 -10.73 12.69
N ASP A 103 49.27 -10.00 13.05
CA ASP A 103 50.59 -10.03 12.44
C ASP A 103 51.23 -11.40 12.74
N ALA A 104 51.83 -12.04 11.73
CA ALA A 104 52.76 -13.14 11.90
C ALA A 104 53.63 -13.25 10.65
N GLY A 105 54.83 -12.69 10.71
CA GLY A 105 55.89 -12.95 9.75
C GLY A 105 56.54 -14.33 9.95
N LYS A 106 57.08 -14.87 8.87
CA LYS A 106 58.36 -15.61 8.85
C LYS A 106 58.94 -15.58 7.44
#